data_AF-X1H965-F1
#
_entry.id   AF-X1H965-F1
#
_cell.length_a   1.000
_cell.length_b   1.000
_cell.length_c   1.000
_cell.angle_alpha   90.00
_cell.angle_beta   90.00
_cell.angle_gamma   90.00
#
_symmetry.space_group_name_H-M   'P 1'
#
loop_
_entity.id
_entity.type
_entity.pdbx_description
1 polymer ?
#
loop_
_entity_poly.entity_id
_entity_poly.type
_entity_poly.pdbx_seq_one_letter_code
_entity_poly.pdbx_strand_id
1 'polypeptide(L)'
;MKRKAILTFKILPIFLLALLILSSLLISGCSPLDIIFGPSLGSICVDTYPSGAKIFLNDDDTGETTPCTITNLFKGTYEVKVTFENSSYTETVI
;
A
#
# COMPACT_ATOMS: atom_id res chain seq x y z
N MET A 1 56.31 -20.60 -15.73
CA MET A 1 55.55 -20.45 -14.47
C MET A 1 54.12 -20.00 -14.82
N LYS A 2 53.18 -20.93 -15.05
CA LYS A 2 51.81 -20.60 -15.51
C LYS A 2 50.88 -20.44 -14.30
N ARG A 3 50.64 -19.20 -13.84
CA ARG A 3 49.65 -18.93 -12.77
C ARG A 3 48.26 -18.91 -13.39
N LYS A 4 47.47 -19.94 -13.11
CA LYS A 4 46.06 -20.06 -13.53
C LYS A 4 45.21 -19.06 -12.75
N ALA A 5 44.90 -17.91 -13.36
CA ALA A 5 43.88 -16.99 -12.89
C ALA A 5 42.48 -17.54 -13.24
N ILE A 6 42.05 -18.59 -12.53
CA ILE A 6 40.71 -19.20 -12.68
C ILE A 6 39.70 -18.57 -11.71
N LEU A 7 40.19 -17.86 -10.69
CA LEU A 7 39.41 -17.29 -9.60
C LEU A 7 38.56 -16.07 -10.00
N THR A 8 38.86 -15.38 -11.11
CA THR A 8 38.10 -14.17 -11.49
C THR A 8 36.95 -14.47 -12.45
N PHE A 9 37.05 -15.47 -13.33
CA PHE A 9 36.04 -15.68 -14.38
C PHE A 9 34.84 -16.52 -13.94
N LYS A 10 35.05 -17.42 -12.97
CA LYS A 10 34.04 -18.43 -12.57
C LYS A 10 33.25 -18.04 -11.33
N ILE A 11 33.79 -17.15 -10.49
CA ILE A 11 33.14 -16.64 -9.27
C ILE A 11 32.39 -15.32 -9.51
N LEU A 12 32.78 -14.55 -10.53
CA LEU A 12 32.08 -13.33 -10.94
C LEU A 12 30.57 -13.52 -11.22
N PRO A 13 30.12 -14.56 -11.98
CA PRO A 13 28.69 -14.76 -12.20
C PRO A 13 27.96 -15.16 -10.91
N ILE A 14 28.61 -15.89 -10.01
CA ILE A 14 28.03 -16.30 -8.72
C ILE A 14 27.87 -15.09 -7.80
N PHE A 15 28.85 -14.18 -7.79
CA PHE A 15 28.79 -12.94 -7.03
C PHE A 15 27.72 -11.99 -7.57
N LEU A 16 27.59 -11.86 -8.90
CA LEU A 16 26.53 -11.09 -9.53
C LEU A 16 25.13 -11.67 -9.23
N LEU A 17 25.00 -13.00 -9.24
CA LEU A 17 23.75 -13.66 -8.86
C LEU A 17 23.41 -13.43 -7.39
N ALA A 18 24.39 -13.51 -6.49
CA ALA A 18 24.21 -13.21 -5.07
C ALA A 18 23.77 -11.74 -4.84
N LEU A 19 24.33 -10.79 -5.60
CA LEU A 19 23.94 -9.38 -5.52
C LEU A 19 22.50 -9.14 -6.02
N LEU A 20 22.07 -9.84 -7.07
CA LEU A 20 20.69 -9.79 -7.58
C LEU A 20 19.67 -10.42 -6.62
N ILE A 21 20.06 -11.46 -5.89
CA ILE A 21 19.22 -12.08 -4.85
C ILE A 21 19.13 -11.17 -3.62
N LEU A 22 20.21 -10.47 -3.27
CA LEU A 22 20.20 -9.54 -2.15
C LEU A 22 19.36 -8.29 -2.44
N SER A 23 19.41 -7.78 -3.69
CA SER A 23 18.59 -6.64 -4.09
C SER A 23 17.10 -6.98 -4.12
N SER A 24 16.71 -8.18 -4.58
CA SER A 24 15.31 -8.59 -4.57
C SER A 24 14.73 -8.77 -3.16
N LEU A 25 15.54 -9.21 -2.19
CA LEU A 25 15.15 -9.22 -0.78
C LEU A 25 14.89 -7.81 -0.23
N LEU A 26 15.75 -6.85 -0.59
CA LEU A 26 15.62 -5.43 -0.19
C LEU A 26 14.40 -4.76 -0.83
N ILE A 27 13.99 -5.18 -2.02
CA ILE A 27 12.86 -4.60 -2.77
C ILE A 27 11.51 -5.14 -2.28
N SER A 28 11.47 -6.28 -1.57
CA SER A 28 10.20 -6.90 -1.17
C SER A 28 9.31 -6.03 -0.27
N GLY A 29 9.82 -4.93 0.32
CA GLY A 29 9.02 -3.96 1.06
C GLY A 29 8.30 -4.53 2.28
N CYS A 30 8.47 -5.83 2.57
CA CYS A 30 7.91 -6.50 3.71
C CYS A 30 8.70 -6.04 4.93
N SER A 31 8.13 -5.07 5.66
CA SER A 31 8.69 -4.67 6.92
C SER A 31 8.47 -5.82 7.90
N PRO A 32 9.52 -6.37 8.55
CA PRO A 32 9.36 -7.47 9.51
C PRO A 32 8.44 -7.10 10.69
N LEU A 33 8.17 -5.81 10.87
CA LEU A 33 7.32 -5.23 11.90
C LEU A 33 5.84 -5.62 11.75
N ASP A 34 5.32 -5.74 10.52
CA ASP A 34 3.91 -6.11 10.29
C ASP A 34 3.56 -7.52 10.79
N ILE A 35 4.56 -8.42 10.86
CA ILE A 35 4.40 -9.80 11.36
C ILE A 35 4.30 -9.83 12.88
N ILE A 36 4.92 -8.88 13.57
CA ILE A 36 5.02 -8.84 15.04
C ILE A 36 3.90 -7.95 15.64
N PHE A 37 3.63 -6.80 15.02
CA PHE A 37 2.69 -5.79 15.53
C PHE A 37 1.32 -5.85 14.85
N GLY A 38 1.14 -6.72 13.86
CA GLY A 38 -0.04 -6.77 13.02
C GLY A 38 -0.02 -5.70 11.93
N PRO A 39 -0.96 -5.77 10.97
CA PRO A 39 -1.05 -4.78 9.90
C PRO A 39 -1.34 -3.39 10.50
N SER A 40 -0.61 -2.38 10.03
CA SER A 40 -0.97 -1.00 10.36
C SER A 40 -2.34 -0.68 9.77
N LEU A 41 -3.28 -0.33 10.66
CA LEU A 41 -4.62 0.12 10.27
C LEU A 41 -4.63 1.64 10.10
N GLY A 42 -5.29 2.10 9.06
CA GLY A 42 -5.52 3.51 8.76
C GLY A 42 -6.95 3.96 9.05
N SER A 43 -7.18 5.25 8.80
CA SER A 43 -8.50 5.87 8.86
C SER A 43 -8.65 6.91 7.75
N ILE A 44 -9.85 7.04 7.22
CA ILE A 44 -10.21 8.06 6.23
C ILE A 44 -11.21 9.01 6.89
N CYS A 45 -10.89 10.30 6.92
CA CYS A 45 -11.82 11.36 7.33
C CYS A 45 -12.54 11.90 6.10
N VAL A 46 -13.87 11.88 6.12
CA VAL A 46 -14.71 12.37 5.03
C VAL A 46 -15.55 13.52 5.57
N ASP A 47 -15.30 14.72 5.06
CA ASP A 47 -16.01 15.95 5.42
C ASP A 47 -16.43 16.69 4.15
N THR A 48 -17.64 17.26 4.16
CA THR A 48 -18.22 17.95 3.00
C THR A 48 -19.01 19.17 3.43
N TYR A 49 -19.10 20.15 2.53
CA TYR A 49 -20.03 21.27 2.66
C TYR A 49 -21.00 21.28 1.47
N PRO A 50 -22.32 21.11 1.66
CA PRO A 50 -23.00 20.91 2.95
C PRO A 50 -22.70 19.55 3.61
N SER A 51 -22.88 19.49 4.94
CA SER A 51 -22.80 18.26 5.72
C SER A 51 -24.04 17.37 5.49
N GLY A 52 -23.92 16.08 5.79
CA GLY A 52 -25.01 15.11 5.66
C GLY A 52 -25.01 14.34 4.33
N ALA A 53 -23.88 14.34 3.61
CA ALA A 53 -23.72 13.52 2.41
C ALA A 53 -23.55 12.05 2.81
N LYS A 54 -24.20 11.13 2.08
CA LYS A 54 -24.04 9.69 2.28
C LYS A 54 -22.67 9.24 1.79
N ILE A 55 -22.04 8.33 2.52
CA ILE A 55 -20.68 7.87 2.23
C ILE A 55 -20.72 6.43 1.72
N PHE A 56 -20.05 6.21 0.59
CA PHE A 56 -19.84 4.90 -0.01
C PHE A 56 -18.33 4.63 -0.05
N LEU A 57 -17.92 3.42 0.32
CA LEU A 57 -16.54 2.96 0.29
C LEU A 57 -16.45 1.78 -0.67
N ASN A 58 -15.69 1.91 -1.76
CA ASN A 58 -15.59 0.91 -2.83
C ASN A 58 -16.97 0.50 -3.38
N ASP A 59 -17.82 1.48 -3.66
CA ASP A 59 -19.23 1.32 -4.06
C ASP A 59 -20.19 0.71 -3.01
N ASP A 60 -19.70 0.28 -1.85
CA ASP A 60 -20.53 -0.21 -0.75
C ASP A 60 -21.03 0.94 0.14
N ASP A 61 -22.33 0.94 0.45
CA ASP A 61 -22.94 1.91 1.37
C ASP A 61 -22.45 1.67 2.79
N THR A 62 -21.79 2.67 3.38
CA THR A 62 -21.28 2.57 4.76
C THR A 62 -22.39 2.74 5.80
N GLY A 63 -23.55 3.27 5.41
CA GLY A 63 -24.63 3.70 6.31
C GLY A 63 -24.35 5.01 7.05
N GLU A 64 -23.18 5.61 6.83
CA GLU A 64 -22.72 6.82 7.51
C GLU A 64 -22.95 8.08 6.66
N THR A 65 -22.90 9.25 7.30
CA THR A 65 -23.01 10.55 6.64
C THR A 65 -21.91 11.52 7.08
N THR A 66 -21.57 12.49 6.22
CA THR A 66 -20.51 13.47 6.51
C THR A 66 -20.93 14.48 7.58
N PRO A 67 -20.02 14.92 8.47
CA PRO A 67 -18.64 14.44 8.62
C PRO A 67 -18.55 13.09 9.34
N CYS A 68 -17.75 12.17 8.82
CA CYS A 68 -17.50 10.86 9.44
C CYS A 68 -16.04 10.43 9.26
N THR A 69 -15.52 9.66 10.21
CA THR A 69 -14.20 9.02 10.11
C THR A 69 -14.37 7.51 10.05
N ILE A 70 -14.00 6.92 8.91
CA ILE A 70 -13.97 5.47 8.73
C ILE A 70 -12.64 4.97 9.29
N THR A 71 -12.67 4.14 10.32
CA THR A 71 -11.48 3.60 11.00
C THR A 71 -11.23 2.14 10.63
N ASN A 72 -10.09 1.59 11.10
CA ASN A 72 -9.77 0.16 10.98
C ASN A 72 -9.62 -0.33 9.53
N LEU A 73 -9.16 0.55 8.63
CA LEU A 73 -8.93 0.21 7.24
C LEU A 73 -7.54 -0.41 7.07
N PHE A 74 -7.46 -1.50 6.31
CA PHE A 74 -6.17 -2.07 5.93
C PHE A 74 -5.46 -1.14 4.93
N LYS A 75 -4.14 -1.20 4.87
CA LYS A 75 -3.41 -0.52 3.80
C LYS A 75 -3.89 -0.98 2.44
N GLY A 76 -4.32 -0.04 1.60
CA GLY A 76 -4.86 -0.32 0.29
C GLY A 76 -5.47 0.92 -0.34
N THR A 77 -5.88 0.79 -1.59
CA THR A 77 -6.59 1.86 -2.30
C THR A 77 -8.08 1.74 -2.05
N TYR A 78 -8.69 2.85 -1.70
CA TYR A 78 -10.12 2.98 -1.44
C TYR A 78 -10.74 4.02 -2.37
N GLU A 79 -11.86 3.68 -2.97
CA GLU A 79 -12.70 4.66 -3.66
C GLU A 79 -13.77 5.17 -2.70
N VAL A 80 -13.70 6.46 -2.37
CA VAL A 80 -14.66 7.13 -1.50
C VAL A 80 -15.60 7.93 -2.38
N LYS A 81 -16.89 7.56 -2.36
CA LYS A 81 -17.94 8.30 -3.06
C LYS A 81 -18.89 8.92 -2.05
N VAL A 82 -19.17 10.20 -2.21
CA VAL A 82 -20.15 10.94 -1.40
C VAL A 82 -21.32 11.37 -2.27
N THR A 83 -22.55 11.20 -1.79
CA THR A 83 -23.75 11.67 -2.49
C THR A 83 -24.58 12.59 -1.59
N PHE A 84 -24.96 13.73 -2.14
CA PHE A 84 -25.82 14.71 -1.47
C PHE A 84 -26.88 15.19 -2.45
N GLU A 85 -28.15 14.96 -2.13
CA GLU A 85 -29.29 15.22 -3.01
C GLU A 85 -29.10 14.61 -4.42
N ASN A 86 -28.83 15.46 -5.42
CA ASN A 86 -28.66 15.09 -6.83
C ASN A 86 -27.18 15.18 -7.29
N SER A 87 -26.24 15.38 -6.36
CA SER A 87 -24.81 15.50 -6.63
C SER A 87 -24.03 14.32 -6.06
N SER A 88 -23.00 13.90 -6.80
CA SER A 88 -22.09 12.81 -6.42
C SER A 88 -20.66 13.24 -6.69
N TYR A 89 -19.76 12.94 -5.75
CA TYR A 89 -18.32 13.17 -5.87
C TYR A 89 -17.59 11.89 -5.49
N THR A 90 -16.53 11.55 -6.23
CA THR A 90 -15.74 10.34 -6.00
C THR A 90 -14.27 10.72 -5.95
N GLU A 91 -13.55 10.21 -4.96
CA GLU A 91 -12.12 10.40 -4.76
C GLU A 91 -11.43 9.07 -4.44
N THR A 92 -10.25 8.86 -5.00
CA THR A 92 -9.42 7.67 -4.73
C THR A 92 -8.38 8.01 -3.67
N VAL A 93 -8.40 7.28 -2.55
CA VAL A 93 -7.48 7.42 -1.43
C VAL A 93 -6.55 6.21 -1.37
N ILE A 94 -5.25 6.40 -1.08
CA ILE A 94 -4.19 5.36 -1.11
C ILE A 94 -3.54 5.22 0.27
#